data_AF-L1IB57-F1
#
_entry.id   AF-L1IB57-F1
#
_cell.length_a   1.000
_cell.length_b   1.000
_cell.length_c   1.000
_cell.angle_alpha   90.00
_cell.angle_beta   90.00
_cell.angle_gamma   90.00
#
_symmetry.space_group_name_H-M   'P 1'
#
loop_
_entity.id
_entity.type
_entity.pdbx_description
1 polymer ?
#
loop_
_entity_poly.entity_id
_entity_poly.type
_entity_poly.pdbx_seq_one_letter_code
_entity_poly.pdbx_strand_id
1 'polypeptide(L)'
;RKFHPSTIRWPLIHQFFSLHPDKYKRVLMADVRDTAFQGDPFEILKDSSSSFLAFTGVQDRTIGQCGWNGGWVRDCFGPEMFSRLSSKPIICSGISMGTMDAVKSYLQAMSEHIMKQEFAACERNGVDQGVHNVLVHTDKIPHLRVNRQDDGLVANMQAHVMKFRSGKVYNVNNELARVVHQYDRDLELQRSLLDSYVDFEWHKE
;
A
#
# COMPACT_ATOMS: atom_id res chain seq x y z
N ARG A 1 7.65 -15.44 17.22
CA ARG A 1 8.22 -14.07 17.22
C ARG A 1 7.06 -13.11 17.43
N LYS A 2 7.21 -12.07 18.26
CA LYS A 2 6.18 -11.02 18.39
C LYS A 2 6.45 -10.01 17.27
N PHE A 3 5.66 -10.08 16.21
CA PHE A 3 5.70 -9.11 15.12
C PHE A 3 4.46 -8.24 15.19
N HIS A 4 4.61 -6.97 14.87
CA HIS A 4 3.49 -6.06 14.71
C HIS A 4 2.53 -6.58 13.61
N PRO A 5 1.21 -6.43 13.77
CA PRO A 5 0.23 -6.87 12.76
C PRO A 5 0.49 -6.35 11.35
N SER A 6 0.95 -5.09 11.21
CA SER A 6 1.31 -4.50 9.91
C SER A 6 2.48 -5.23 9.23
N THR A 7 3.37 -5.82 10.03
CA THR A 7 4.54 -6.56 9.54
C THR A 7 4.19 -7.99 9.18
N ILE A 8 3.54 -8.71 10.09
CA ILE A 8 3.27 -10.16 9.92
C ILE A 8 2.26 -10.47 8.82
N ARG A 9 1.45 -9.49 8.40
CA ARG A 9 0.52 -9.67 7.28
C ARG A 9 1.20 -10.18 6.01
N TRP A 10 2.42 -9.72 5.71
CA TRP A 10 3.09 -10.06 4.46
C TRP A 10 3.49 -11.54 4.38
N PRO A 11 4.18 -12.13 5.37
CA PRO A 11 4.37 -13.58 5.44
C PRO A 11 3.07 -14.39 5.44
N LEU A 12 2.01 -13.92 6.12
CA LEU A 12 0.73 -14.63 6.16
C LEU A 12 0.03 -14.65 4.80
N ILE A 13 0.03 -13.51 4.09
CA ILE A 13 -0.52 -13.40 2.73
C ILE A 13 0.30 -14.29 1.76
N HIS A 14 1.62 -14.27 1.88
CA HIS A 14 2.49 -15.13 1.07
C HIS A 14 2.22 -16.63 1.31
N GLN A 15 2.07 -17.02 2.58
CA GLN A 15 1.71 -18.39 2.95
C GLN A 15 0.33 -18.77 2.39
N PHE A 16 -0.65 -17.89 2.50
CA PHE A 16 -2.00 -18.11 1.96
C PHE A 16 -1.97 -18.44 0.47
N PHE A 17 -1.27 -17.65 -0.35
CA PHE A 17 -1.17 -17.91 -1.79
C PHE A 17 -0.29 -19.12 -2.13
N SER A 18 0.69 -19.45 -1.29
CA SER A 18 1.47 -20.67 -1.45
C SER A 18 0.63 -21.94 -1.24
N LEU A 19 -0.37 -21.88 -0.36
CA LEU A 19 -1.33 -22.97 -0.12
C LEU A 19 -2.47 -23.00 -1.14
N HIS A 20 -2.66 -21.93 -1.90
CA HIS A 20 -3.72 -21.79 -2.91
C HIS A 20 -3.17 -21.30 -4.24
N PRO A 21 -2.22 -22.04 -4.86
CA PRO A 21 -1.63 -21.64 -6.12
C PRO A 21 -2.70 -21.55 -7.21
N ASP A 22 -2.49 -20.64 -8.16
CA ASP A 22 -3.25 -20.50 -9.43
C ASP A 22 -4.76 -20.24 -9.29
N LYS A 23 -5.27 -19.97 -8.09
CA LYS A 23 -6.69 -19.67 -7.85
C LYS A 23 -7.11 -18.27 -8.29
N TYR A 24 -6.18 -17.32 -8.30
CA TYR A 24 -6.46 -15.91 -8.54
C TYR A 24 -5.61 -15.38 -9.67
N LYS A 25 -6.19 -14.58 -10.57
CA LYS A 25 -5.45 -13.94 -11.68
C LYS A 25 -4.89 -12.57 -11.29
N ARG A 26 -5.62 -11.83 -10.46
CA ARG A 26 -5.30 -10.48 -9.99
C ARG A 26 -5.54 -10.42 -8.50
N VAL A 27 -4.66 -9.71 -7.78
CA VAL A 27 -4.75 -9.53 -6.34
C VAL A 27 -4.57 -8.07 -5.99
N LEU A 28 -5.43 -7.61 -5.09
CA LEU A 28 -5.31 -6.36 -4.37
C LEU A 28 -4.98 -6.69 -2.91
N MET A 29 -3.92 -6.10 -2.39
CA MET A 29 -3.58 -6.07 -0.98
C MET A 29 -3.89 -4.66 -0.47
N ALA A 30 -4.75 -4.56 0.53
CA ALA A 30 -5.24 -3.31 1.05
C ALA A 30 -5.29 -3.30 2.58
N ASP A 31 -5.07 -2.13 3.18
CA ASP A 31 -5.36 -1.89 4.60
C ASP A 31 -6.87 -1.97 4.82
N VAL A 32 -7.29 -2.76 5.80
CA VAL A 32 -8.72 -3.04 6.04
C VAL A 32 -9.47 -1.88 6.70
N ARG A 33 -8.79 -1.10 7.55
CA ARG A 33 -9.44 -0.12 8.43
C ARG A 33 -9.85 1.16 7.71
N ASP A 34 -9.09 1.56 6.69
CA ASP A 34 -9.17 2.88 6.08
C ASP A 34 -9.16 2.83 4.53
N THR A 35 -9.68 1.74 3.95
CA THR A 35 -9.89 1.60 2.50
C THR A 35 -11.37 1.53 2.16
N ALA A 36 -11.79 2.26 1.13
CA ALA A 36 -13.11 2.21 0.53
C ALA A 36 -13.03 1.98 -0.99
N PHE A 37 -14.07 1.37 -1.55
CA PHE A 37 -14.18 1.08 -2.98
C PHE A 37 -15.33 1.89 -3.59
N GLN A 38 -15.08 2.56 -4.72
CA GLN A 38 -16.13 3.26 -5.49
C GLN A 38 -16.34 2.63 -6.88
N GLY A 39 -15.70 1.50 -7.16
CA GLY A 39 -15.84 0.72 -8.38
C GLY A 39 -14.87 -0.45 -8.43
N ASP A 40 -14.74 -1.10 -9.60
CA ASP A 40 -13.82 -2.25 -9.77
C ASP A 40 -12.36 -1.80 -9.58
N PRO A 41 -11.64 -2.29 -8.55
CA PRO A 41 -10.26 -1.88 -8.29
C PRO A 41 -9.30 -2.37 -9.38
N PHE A 42 -9.68 -3.39 -10.15
CA PHE A 42 -8.82 -4.00 -11.16
C PHE A 42 -8.96 -3.37 -12.55
N GLU A 43 -9.74 -2.30 -12.71
CA GLU A 43 -9.78 -1.54 -13.96
C GLU A 43 -8.40 -1.01 -14.38
N ILE A 44 -7.58 -0.64 -13.38
CA ILE A 44 -6.20 -0.18 -13.60
C ILE A 44 -5.27 -1.26 -14.21
N LEU A 45 -5.67 -2.53 -14.13
CA LEU A 45 -4.90 -3.67 -14.66
C LEU A 45 -5.43 -4.17 -16.02
N LYS A 46 -6.46 -3.54 -16.61
CA LYS A 46 -7.13 -4.04 -17.84
C LYS A 46 -6.15 -4.24 -19.02
N ASP A 47 -5.10 -3.41 -19.12
CA ASP A 47 -4.16 -3.42 -20.26
C ASP A 47 -2.78 -3.99 -19.93
N SER A 48 -2.59 -4.62 -18.76
CA SER A 48 -1.27 -5.00 -18.26
C SER A 48 -1.07 -6.52 -18.20
N SER A 49 -0.22 -7.05 -19.09
CA SER A 49 0.30 -8.42 -18.96
C SER A 49 1.47 -8.45 -17.97
N SER A 50 1.30 -9.14 -16.85
CA SER A 50 2.28 -9.28 -15.76
C SER A 50 2.75 -7.93 -15.20
N SER A 51 2.05 -7.37 -14.21
CA SER A 51 2.45 -6.09 -13.59
C SER A 51 2.16 -6.06 -12.10
N PHE A 52 3.07 -5.45 -11.35
CA PHE A 52 2.88 -5.08 -9.95
C PHE A 52 2.76 -3.57 -9.85
N LEU A 53 1.66 -3.10 -9.28
CA LEU A 53 1.35 -1.70 -9.09
C LEU A 53 1.58 -1.29 -7.65
N ALA A 54 2.42 -0.29 -7.46
CA ALA A 54 2.58 0.43 -6.21
C ALA A 54 2.13 1.88 -6.38
N PHE A 55 1.83 2.56 -5.29
CA PHE A 55 1.23 3.90 -5.32
C PHE A 55 2.01 4.84 -4.41
N THR A 56 2.35 6.02 -4.90
CA THR A 56 2.98 7.05 -4.06
C THR A 56 2.04 7.42 -2.91
N GLY A 57 2.57 7.66 -1.71
CA GLY A 57 1.80 8.22 -0.60
C GLY A 57 1.74 9.74 -0.71
N VAL A 58 2.39 10.42 0.23
CA VAL A 58 2.58 11.87 0.25
C VAL A 58 3.53 12.28 -0.90
N GLN A 59 3.05 13.09 -1.85
CA GLN A 59 3.82 13.43 -3.06
C GLN A 59 4.92 14.47 -2.84
N ASP A 60 4.78 15.34 -1.85
CA ASP A 60 5.68 16.47 -1.57
C ASP A 60 6.76 16.15 -0.52
N ARG A 61 6.89 14.87 -0.13
CA ARG A 61 7.85 14.43 0.88
C ARG A 61 8.64 13.20 0.43
N THR A 62 9.96 13.27 0.59
CA THR A 62 10.85 12.14 0.35
C THR A 62 11.01 11.25 1.59
N ILE A 63 11.60 10.07 1.42
CA ILE A 63 11.93 9.16 2.52
C ILE A 63 12.82 9.87 3.56
N GLY A 64 13.83 10.63 3.13
CA GLY A 64 14.75 11.35 3.99
C GLY A 64 14.13 12.51 4.77
N GLN A 65 13.10 13.14 4.22
CA GLN A 65 12.36 14.24 4.87
C GLN A 65 11.31 13.73 5.86
N CYS A 66 11.00 12.43 5.85
CA CYS A 66 10.04 11.82 6.77
C CYS A 66 10.77 11.04 7.86
N GLY A 67 10.72 11.54 9.11
CA GLY A 67 11.38 10.89 10.24
C GLY A 67 11.00 9.42 10.45
N TRP A 68 9.74 9.06 10.18
CA TRP A 68 9.27 7.67 10.25
C TRP A 68 9.84 6.80 9.12
N ASN A 69 9.61 7.17 7.85
CA ASN A 69 10.07 6.36 6.72
C ASN A 69 11.60 6.28 6.65
N GLY A 70 12.29 7.41 6.85
CA GLY A 70 13.74 7.44 6.94
C GLY A 70 14.27 6.61 8.11
N GLY A 71 13.61 6.69 9.27
CA GLY A 71 13.95 5.88 10.44
C GLY A 71 13.78 4.38 10.21
N TRP A 72 12.67 3.94 9.60
CA TRP A 72 12.46 2.52 9.27
C TRP A 72 13.52 1.99 8.30
N VAL A 73 13.85 2.74 7.25
CA VAL A 73 14.90 2.34 6.29
C VAL A 73 16.26 2.28 6.97
N ARG A 74 16.63 3.33 7.72
CA ARG A 74 17.94 3.39 8.39
C ARG A 74 18.13 2.28 9.41
N ASP A 75 17.09 1.97 10.19
CA ASP A 75 17.23 1.03 11.30
C ASP A 75 17.24 -0.43 10.84
N CYS A 76 16.55 -0.76 9.74
CA CYS A 76 16.52 -2.13 9.20
C CYS A 76 17.54 -2.40 8.09
N PHE A 77 18.00 -1.36 7.38
CA PHE A 77 18.88 -1.51 6.21
C PHE A 77 20.18 -0.72 6.30
N GLY A 78 20.38 0.01 7.40
CA GLY A 78 21.59 0.77 7.66
C GLY A 78 21.65 2.14 6.97
N PRO A 79 22.67 2.94 7.33
CA PRO A 79 22.83 4.32 6.85
C PRO A 79 23.11 4.41 5.34
N GLU A 80 23.76 3.41 4.75
CA GLU A 80 24.06 3.39 3.32
C GLU A 80 22.80 3.30 2.46
N MET A 81 21.90 2.35 2.80
CA MET A 81 20.61 2.22 2.12
C MET A 81 19.74 3.46 2.34
N PHE A 82 19.72 3.99 3.57
CA PHE A 82 19.03 5.24 3.85
C PHE A 82 19.53 6.39 2.97
N SER A 83 20.85 6.59 2.88
CA SER A 83 21.44 7.65 2.05
C SER A 83 21.05 7.52 0.58
N ARG A 84 21.12 6.30 0.04
CA ARG A 84 20.71 5.97 -1.34
C ARG A 84 19.24 6.28 -1.63
N LEU A 85 18.35 6.08 -0.65
CA LEU A 85 16.91 6.25 -0.82
C LEU A 85 16.36 7.58 -0.29
N SER A 86 17.18 8.39 0.37
CA SER A 86 16.77 9.61 1.08
C SER A 86 16.02 10.61 0.17
N SER A 87 16.42 10.74 -1.09
CA SER A 87 15.80 11.64 -2.06
C SER A 87 14.61 11.02 -2.82
N LYS A 88 14.30 9.74 -2.59
CA LYS A 88 13.23 9.03 -3.29
C LYS A 88 11.86 9.33 -2.68
N PRO A 89 10.78 9.33 -3.48
CA PRO A 89 9.42 9.54 -2.99
C PRO A 89 8.98 8.39 -2.08
N ILE A 90 8.07 8.67 -1.16
CA ILE A 90 7.48 7.65 -0.28
C ILE A 90 6.43 6.87 -1.07
N ILE A 91 6.55 5.54 -1.06
CA ILE A 91 5.57 4.62 -1.65
C ILE A 91 4.74 4.01 -0.53
N CYS A 92 3.42 4.04 -0.69
CA CYS A 92 2.47 3.56 0.30
C CYS A 92 2.33 2.04 0.20
N SER A 93 2.60 1.36 1.32
CA SER A 93 2.44 -0.10 1.42
C SER A 93 1.00 -0.54 1.70
N GLY A 94 0.11 0.40 2.05
CA GLY A 94 -1.27 0.12 2.42
C GLY A 94 -2.20 -0.20 1.26
N ILE A 95 -1.78 0.08 0.02
CA ILE A 95 -2.41 -0.40 -1.20
C ILE A 95 -1.32 -0.89 -2.15
N SER A 96 -1.43 -2.12 -2.62
CA SER A 96 -0.59 -2.68 -3.67
C SER A 96 -1.39 -3.73 -4.44
N MET A 97 -1.23 -3.80 -5.75
CA MET A 97 -2.01 -4.76 -6.54
C MET A 97 -1.27 -5.23 -7.77
N GLY A 98 -1.70 -6.33 -8.37
CA GLY A 98 -1.09 -6.79 -9.59
C GLY A 98 -1.67 -8.09 -10.10
N THR A 99 -1.09 -8.57 -11.18
CA THR A 99 -1.26 -9.95 -11.64
C THR A 99 -0.62 -10.92 -10.63
N MET A 100 -1.14 -12.13 -10.55
CA MET A 100 -0.69 -13.13 -9.58
C MET A 100 0.82 -13.37 -9.59
N ASP A 101 1.44 -13.54 -10.76
CA ASP A 101 2.88 -13.82 -10.88
C ASP A 101 3.74 -12.70 -10.29
N ALA A 102 3.37 -11.45 -10.58
CA ALA A 102 4.04 -10.26 -10.07
C ALA A 102 3.83 -10.10 -8.56
N VAL A 103 2.60 -10.34 -8.08
CA VAL A 103 2.26 -10.30 -6.65
C VAL A 103 2.99 -11.37 -5.86
N LYS A 104 3.12 -12.59 -6.39
CA LYS A 104 3.88 -13.68 -5.76
C LYS A 104 5.34 -13.31 -5.59
N SER A 105 5.96 -12.73 -6.62
CA SER A 105 7.35 -12.26 -6.57
C SER A 105 7.55 -11.18 -5.51
N TYR A 106 6.63 -10.22 -5.44
CA TYR A 106 6.64 -9.17 -4.41
C TYR A 106 6.48 -9.74 -2.99
N LEU A 107 5.50 -10.62 -2.79
CA LEU A 107 5.22 -11.25 -1.50
C LEU A 107 6.37 -12.11 -1.01
N GLN A 108 7.03 -12.83 -1.92
CA GLN A 108 8.25 -13.57 -1.62
C GLN A 108 9.34 -12.62 -1.12
N ALA A 109 9.63 -11.53 -1.84
CA ALA A 109 10.66 -10.57 -1.45
C ALA A 109 10.37 -9.88 -0.10
N MET A 110 9.10 -9.49 0.15
CA MET A 110 8.68 -8.96 1.46
C MET A 110 8.86 -10.00 2.56
N SER A 111 8.40 -11.23 2.33
CA SER A 111 8.42 -12.30 3.34
C SER A 111 9.85 -12.75 3.66
N GLU A 112 10.70 -12.94 2.66
CA GLU A 112 12.11 -13.28 2.85
C GLU A 112 12.82 -12.22 3.69
N HIS A 113 12.52 -10.94 3.46
CA HIS A 113 13.12 -9.87 4.26
C HIS A 113 12.62 -9.88 5.71
N ILE A 114 11.30 -9.96 5.91
CA ILE A 114 10.67 -9.93 7.24
C ILE A 114 11.04 -11.17 8.08
N MET A 115 11.23 -12.32 7.44
CA MET A 115 11.50 -13.58 8.14
C MET A 115 12.97 -13.79 8.53
N LYS A 116 13.88 -12.95 8.05
CA LYS A 116 15.29 -12.91 8.48
C LYS A 116 15.43 -12.75 10.00
N GLN A 117 16.50 -13.28 10.55
CA GLN A 117 16.74 -13.21 11.99
C GLN A 117 17.11 -11.78 12.42
N GLU A 118 17.93 -11.10 11.61
CA GLU A 118 18.37 -9.73 11.84
C GLU A 118 17.21 -8.72 11.83
N PHE A 119 16.14 -8.99 11.07
CA PHE A 119 14.97 -8.12 10.99
C PHE A 119 14.26 -7.97 12.34
N ALA A 120 14.30 -9.01 13.20
CA ALA A 120 13.68 -8.96 14.52
C ALA A 120 14.27 -7.86 15.42
N ALA A 121 15.51 -7.42 15.17
CA ALA A 121 16.15 -6.37 15.96
C ALA A 121 15.62 -4.96 15.64
N CYS A 122 15.09 -4.74 14.43
CA CYS A 122 14.54 -3.45 14.02
C CYS A 122 12.99 -3.43 14.01
N GLU A 123 12.35 -4.57 14.32
CA GLU A 123 10.91 -4.73 14.17
C GLU A 123 10.11 -3.86 15.14
N ARG A 124 9.13 -3.15 14.57
CA ARG A 124 8.18 -2.29 15.28
C ARG A 124 7.07 -1.82 14.32
N ASN A 125 6.09 -1.09 14.85
CA ASN A 125 5.00 -0.53 14.06
C ASN A 125 5.50 0.24 12.81
N GLY A 126 4.91 -0.08 11.66
CA GLY A 126 5.11 0.59 10.36
C GLY A 126 6.39 0.21 9.62
N VAL A 127 7.24 -0.65 10.20
CA VAL A 127 8.53 -1.01 9.58
C VAL A 127 8.36 -1.73 8.23
N ASP A 128 7.23 -2.39 8.01
CA ASP A 128 6.88 -3.02 6.75
C ASP A 128 6.77 -2.02 5.60
N GLN A 129 6.37 -0.77 5.89
CA GLN A 129 6.43 0.31 4.92
C GLN A 129 7.88 0.68 4.55
N GLY A 130 8.82 0.60 5.50
CA GLY A 130 10.25 0.76 5.23
C GLY A 130 10.77 -0.33 4.30
N VAL A 131 10.44 -1.60 4.57
CA VAL A 131 10.78 -2.73 3.69
C VAL A 131 10.19 -2.54 2.29
N HIS A 132 8.90 -2.20 2.21
CA HIS A 132 8.22 -1.91 0.96
C HIS A 132 8.94 -0.82 0.15
N ASN A 133 9.29 0.31 0.77
CA ASN A 133 10.03 1.39 0.10
C ASN A 133 11.39 0.91 -0.42
N VAL A 134 12.14 0.12 0.35
CA VAL A 134 13.41 -0.44 -0.13
C VAL A 134 13.19 -1.34 -1.34
N LEU A 135 12.25 -2.28 -1.29
CA LEU A 135 12.01 -3.20 -2.42
C LEU A 135 11.58 -2.47 -3.69
N VAL A 136 10.68 -1.49 -3.56
CA VAL A 136 10.19 -0.70 -4.70
C VAL A 136 11.30 0.15 -5.33
N HIS A 137 12.21 0.72 -4.53
CA HIS A 137 13.31 1.58 -5.04
C HIS A 137 14.62 0.84 -5.33
N THR A 138 14.65 -0.49 -5.22
CA THR A 138 15.85 -1.30 -5.49
C THR A 138 15.67 -2.27 -6.66
N ASP A 139 14.64 -2.07 -7.49
CA ASP A 139 14.33 -2.85 -8.70
C ASP A 139 14.22 -4.36 -8.44
N LYS A 140 13.86 -4.75 -7.22
CA LYS A 140 13.68 -6.16 -6.83
C LYS A 140 12.30 -6.72 -7.18
N ILE A 141 11.40 -5.87 -7.68
CA ILE A 141 10.03 -6.25 -8.02
C ILE A 141 9.93 -6.29 -9.55
N PRO A 142 9.75 -7.47 -10.16
CA PRO A 142 9.61 -7.58 -11.61
C PRO A 142 8.32 -6.90 -12.07
N HIS A 143 8.39 -6.22 -13.22
CA HIS A 143 7.26 -5.53 -13.83
C HIS A 143 6.54 -4.52 -12.91
N LEU A 144 7.32 -3.85 -12.06
CA LEU A 144 6.84 -2.80 -11.18
C LEU A 144 6.45 -1.53 -11.98
N ARG A 145 5.25 -1.02 -11.71
CA ARG A 145 4.80 0.32 -12.11
C ARG A 145 4.39 1.09 -10.85
N VAL A 146 5.09 2.19 -10.59
CA VAL A 146 4.74 3.12 -9.52
C VAL A 146 3.80 4.18 -10.09
N ASN A 147 2.58 4.25 -9.57
CA ASN A 147 1.58 5.22 -9.97
C ASN A 147 1.57 6.39 -8.99
N ARG A 148 1.45 7.59 -9.54
CA ARG A 148 1.37 8.82 -8.76
C ARG A 148 -0.09 9.13 -8.43
N GLN A 149 -0.31 9.89 -7.35
CA GLN A 149 -1.65 10.32 -6.91
C GLN A 149 -2.32 11.37 -7.81
N ASP A 150 -1.62 11.95 -8.77
CA ASP A 150 -2.19 12.90 -9.74
C ASP A 150 -2.84 12.15 -10.90
N ASP A 151 -2.31 10.99 -11.29
CA ASP A 151 -2.72 10.24 -12.48
C ASP A 151 -3.03 8.77 -12.15
N GLY A 152 -4.25 8.51 -11.64
CA GLY A 152 -4.65 7.14 -11.36
C GLY A 152 -6.07 6.96 -10.83
N LEU A 153 -6.45 5.67 -10.73
CA LEU A 153 -7.72 5.18 -10.18
C LEU A 153 -7.64 4.83 -8.69
N VAL A 154 -6.50 5.09 -8.04
CA VAL A 154 -6.28 4.86 -6.61
C VAL A 154 -5.95 6.20 -5.97
N ALA A 155 -6.78 6.60 -5.01
CA ALA A 155 -6.63 7.82 -4.23
C ALA A 155 -6.07 7.48 -2.85
N ASN A 156 -4.92 8.03 -2.51
CA ASN A 156 -4.44 8.11 -1.13
C ASN A 156 -4.73 9.51 -0.60
N MET A 157 -5.63 9.62 0.37
CA MET A 157 -6.12 10.92 0.86
C MET A 157 -5.08 11.72 1.64
N GLN A 158 -4.05 11.06 2.19
CA GLN A 158 -2.92 11.73 2.85
C GLN A 158 -2.07 12.55 1.86
N ALA A 159 -2.20 12.30 0.55
CA ALA A 159 -1.50 13.07 -0.47
C ALA A 159 -2.14 14.44 -0.75
N HIS A 160 -3.38 14.68 -0.34
CA HIS A 160 -4.12 15.93 -0.57
C HIS A 160 -4.20 16.38 -2.04
N VAL A 161 -4.13 15.43 -2.99
CA VAL A 161 -4.22 15.71 -4.44
C VAL A 161 -5.64 15.53 -4.98
N MET A 162 -6.36 14.53 -4.46
CA MET A 162 -7.65 14.08 -4.98
C MET A 162 -8.81 14.96 -4.47
N LYS A 163 -9.88 15.08 -5.26
CA LYS A 163 -11.03 15.96 -4.96
C LYS A 163 -12.19 15.15 -4.39
N PHE A 164 -12.64 15.49 -3.19
CA PHE A 164 -13.87 14.97 -2.61
C PHE A 164 -15.07 15.84 -2.99
N ARG A 165 -16.11 15.24 -3.57
CA ARG A 165 -17.38 15.90 -3.91
C ARG A 165 -18.54 14.91 -3.81
N SER A 166 -19.59 15.27 -3.06
CA SER A 166 -20.84 14.50 -2.98
C SER A 166 -20.63 13.03 -2.62
N GLY A 167 -19.85 12.77 -1.56
CA GLY A 167 -19.61 11.41 -1.07
C GLY A 167 -18.65 10.57 -1.93
N LYS A 168 -18.00 11.17 -2.93
CA LYS A 168 -17.11 10.48 -3.87
C LYS A 168 -15.79 11.22 -4.06
N VAL A 169 -14.73 10.45 -4.29
CA VAL A 169 -13.37 10.94 -4.57
C VAL A 169 -13.05 10.83 -6.05
N TYR A 170 -12.51 11.90 -6.61
CA TYR A 170 -12.15 12.03 -8.02
C TYR A 170 -10.68 12.42 -8.19
N ASN A 171 -10.06 11.97 -9.26
CA ASN A 171 -8.71 12.39 -9.63
C ASN A 171 -8.66 13.80 -10.22
N VAL A 172 -7.45 14.28 -10.54
CA VAL A 172 -7.25 15.64 -11.07
C VAL A 172 -7.96 15.84 -12.41
N ASN A 173 -8.19 14.76 -13.15
CA ASN A 173 -8.90 14.70 -14.44
C ASN A 173 -10.43 14.54 -14.29
N ASN A 174 -10.97 14.62 -13.06
CA ASN A 174 -12.38 14.39 -12.73
C ASN A 174 -12.89 12.95 -12.98
N GLU A 175 -12.00 11.97 -13.07
CA GLU A 175 -12.41 10.56 -13.13
C GLU A 175 -12.62 10.01 -11.72
N LEU A 176 -13.59 9.12 -11.58
CA LEU A 176 -13.93 8.52 -10.30
C LEU A 176 -12.83 7.55 -9.85
N ALA A 177 -12.20 7.81 -8.70
CA ALA A 177 -11.24 6.87 -8.11
C ALA A 177 -11.96 5.53 -7.79
N ARG A 178 -11.34 4.39 -8.08
CA ARG A 178 -11.89 3.06 -7.78
C ARG A 178 -11.57 2.61 -6.38
N VAL A 179 -10.39 2.98 -5.89
CA VAL A 179 -9.93 2.70 -4.52
C VAL A 179 -9.62 4.02 -3.84
N VAL A 180 -10.12 4.19 -2.62
CA VAL A 180 -9.83 5.33 -1.75
C VAL A 180 -9.19 4.79 -0.48
N HIS A 181 -7.94 5.17 -0.21
CA HIS A 181 -7.16 4.73 0.93
C HIS A 181 -6.85 5.91 1.87
N GLN A 182 -6.81 5.61 3.16
CA GLN A 182 -6.73 6.57 4.25
C GLN A 182 -7.89 7.56 4.22
N TYR A 183 -9.10 7.09 3.94
CA TYR A 183 -10.29 7.94 3.90
C TYR A 183 -10.52 8.68 5.22
N ASP A 184 -10.00 8.14 6.32
CA ASP A 184 -10.02 8.72 7.67
C ASP A 184 -9.08 9.94 7.85
N ARG A 185 -8.38 10.37 6.79
CA ARG A 185 -7.63 11.64 6.75
C ARG A 185 -8.49 12.83 6.32
N ASP A 186 -9.71 12.58 5.85
CA ASP A 186 -10.71 13.58 5.54
C ASP A 186 -11.98 13.29 6.35
N LEU A 187 -12.32 14.18 7.28
CA LEU A 187 -13.44 13.97 8.21
C LEU A 187 -14.79 13.97 7.50
N GLU A 188 -14.94 14.73 6.42
CA GLU A 188 -16.20 14.81 5.68
C GLU A 188 -16.42 13.53 4.87
N LEU A 189 -15.36 13.07 4.18
CA LEU A 189 -15.35 11.79 3.49
C LEU A 189 -15.59 10.61 4.45
N GLN A 190 -14.89 10.58 5.59
CA GLN A 190 -15.06 9.53 6.59
C GLN A 190 -16.50 9.45 7.07
N ARG A 191 -17.12 10.57 7.45
CA ARG A 191 -18.52 10.62 7.87
C ARG A 191 -19.44 10.14 6.75
N SER A 192 -19.27 10.66 5.54
CA SER A 192 -20.09 10.29 4.40
C SER A 192 -20.04 8.78 4.09
N LEU A 193 -18.86 8.15 4.22
CA LEU A 193 -18.70 6.71 4.01
C LEU A 193 -19.33 5.89 5.14
N LEU A 194 -19.13 6.30 6.39
CA LEU A 194 -19.73 5.61 7.55
C LEU A 194 -21.26 5.67 7.49
N ASP A 195 -21.83 6.83 7.20
CA ASP A 195 -23.28 7.02 7.09
C ASP A 195 -23.90 6.20 5.95
N SER A 196 -23.12 5.92 4.89
CA SER A 196 -23.60 5.20 3.70
C SER A 196 -23.46 3.68 3.81
N TYR A 197 -22.46 3.17 4.55
CA TYR A 197 -22.05 1.76 4.46
C TYR A 197 -21.95 1.04 5.80
N VAL A 198 -22.01 1.75 6.94
CA VAL A 198 -21.95 1.11 8.26
C VAL A 198 -23.34 1.12 8.89
N ASP A 199 -23.86 -0.08 9.11
CA ASP A 199 -25.02 -0.27 9.96
C ASP A 199 -24.58 -0.33 11.43
N PHE A 200 -24.72 0.81 12.13
CA PHE A 200 -24.38 0.91 13.55
C PHE A 200 -25.38 0.15 14.46
N GLU A 201 -26.49 -0.32 13.93
CA GLU A 201 -27.53 -1.03 14.67
C GLU A 201 -27.38 -2.56 14.56
N TRP A 202 -26.43 -3.06 13.76
CA TRP A 202 -26.24 -4.50 13.46
C TRP A 202 -25.97 -5.41 14.68
N HIS A 203 -25.59 -4.85 15.84
CA HIS A 203 -25.34 -5.60 17.08
C HIS A 203 -26.46 -5.46 18.13
N LYS A 204 -27.63 -4.92 17.79
CA LYS A 204 -28.75 -4.77 18.74
C LYS A 204 -29.74 -5.95 18.75
N GLU A 205 -29.34 -7.11 18.24
CA GLU A 205 -30.09 -8.38 18.34
C GLU A 205 -29.48 -9.35 19.37
#